data_AF-A0A2H9UP45-F1
#
_entry.id   AF-A0A2H9UP45-F1
#
_cell.length_a   1.000
_cell.length_b   1.000
_cell.length_c   1.000
_cell.angle_alpha   90.00
_cell.angle_beta   90.00
_cell.angle_gamma   90.00
#
_symmetry.space_group_name_H-M   'P 1'
#
loop_
_entity.id
_entity.type
_entity.pdbx_description
1 polymer ?
#
loop_
_entity_poly.entity_id
_entity_poly.type
_entity_poly.pdbx_seq_one_letter_code
_entity_poly.pdbx_strand_id
1 'polypeptide(L)'
;MLEELQRLQVQIGVLKTRLARLESENSSLREEQDSSMVQHQQQIEQKNSVIAQKQQENEHLTEQLTDSRAQFQLLNNDATALADRYGRLEKSCTDLKNRFQEILAERNELRVLKEKMLIEQRHAQQEIQRLNQESERLTQKNENAKAKVEAIIQRLAILGTAQDHHAQEIQQLAHPTEVTEEASS
;
A
#
# COMPACT_ATOMS: atom_id res chain seq x y z
N MET A 1 132.93 -8.76 24.72
CA MET A 1 132.30 -7.50 25.16
C MET A 1 131.92 -6.58 24.00
N LEU A 2 132.83 -6.17 23.10
CA LEU A 2 132.50 -5.19 22.05
C LEU A 2 131.50 -5.72 20.99
N GLU A 3 131.66 -6.97 20.55
CA GLU A 3 130.76 -7.61 19.58
C GLU A 3 129.35 -7.87 20.14
N GLU A 4 129.24 -8.18 21.43
CA GLU A 4 127.94 -8.34 22.10
C GLU A 4 127.21 -7.00 22.20
N LEU A 5 127.93 -5.92 22.47
CA LEU A 5 127.40 -4.56 22.51
C LEU A 5 126.91 -4.10 21.13
N GLN A 6 127.67 -4.42 20.07
CA GLN A 6 127.24 -4.19 18.68
C GLN A 6 126.01 -5.01 18.30
N ARG A 7 125.92 -6.30 18.69
CA ARG A 7 124.72 -7.12 18.48
C ARG A 7 123.50 -6.54 19.18
N LEU A 8 123.66 -6.10 20.43
CA LEU A 8 122.57 -5.49 21.21
C LEU A 8 122.09 -4.20 20.55
N GLN A 9 123.01 -3.38 20.05
CA GLN A 9 122.70 -2.11 19.39
C GLN A 9 121.92 -2.32 18.08
N VAL A 10 122.30 -3.34 17.28
CA VAL A 10 121.55 -3.75 16.08
C VAL A 10 120.15 -4.26 16.45
N GLN A 11 120.04 -5.12 17.47
CA GLN A 11 118.73 -5.61 17.93
C GLN A 11 117.83 -4.49 18.44
N ILE A 12 118.36 -3.52 19.20
CA ILE A 12 117.62 -2.34 19.64
C ILE A 12 117.16 -1.49 18.44
N GLY A 13 118.00 -1.34 17.42
CA GLY A 13 117.63 -0.66 16.18
C GLY A 13 116.45 -1.33 15.47
N VAL A 14 116.51 -2.66 15.31
CA VAL A 14 115.42 -3.45 14.70
C VAL A 14 114.14 -3.34 15.52
N LEU A 15 114.23 -3.41 16.85
CA LEU A 15 113.08 -3.28 17.75
C LEU A 15 112.45 -1.89 17.66
N LYS A 16 113.24 -0.81 17.57
CA LYS A 16 112.74 0.56 17.40
C LYS A 16 112.00 0.73 16.07
N THR A 17 112.55 0.22 14.97
CA THR A 17 111.88 0.29 13.66
C THR A 17 110.57 -0.50 13.67
N ARG A 18 110.55 -1.67 14.34
CA ARG A 18 109.33 -2.47 14.49
C ARG A 18 108.29 -1.80 15.38
N LEU A 19 108.72 -1.16 16.47
CA LEU A 19 107.85 -0.39 17.35
C LEU A 19 107.19 0.78 16.58
N ALA A 20 107.99 1.58 15.86
CA ALA A 20 107.49 2.71 15.07
C ALA A 20 106.50 2.25 13.97
N ARG A 21 106.76 1.10 13.35
CA ARG A 21 105.81 0.49 12.40
C ARG A 21 104.50 0.11 13.08
N LEU A 22 104.56 -0.57 14.23
CA LEU A 22 103.36 -0.97 14.98
C LEU A 22 102.58 0.22 15.54
N GLU A 23 103.25 1.32 15.90
CA GLU A 23 102.60 2.57 16.33
C GLU A 23 101.87 3.25 15.17
N SER A 24 102.49 3.28 13.98
CA SER A 24 101.85 3.78 12.76
C SER A 24 100.65 2.93 12.36
N GLU A 25 100.80 1.60 12.37
CA GLU A 25 99.73 0.64 12.04
C GLU A 25 98.57 0.71 13.05
N ASN A 26 98.86 0.86 14.35
CA ASN A 26 97.82 1.09 15.35
C ASN A 26 97.09 2.42 15.13
N SER A 27 97.81 3.47 14.73
CA SER A 27 97.20 4.78 14.47
C SER A 27 96.28 4.71 13.26
N SER A 28 96.71 4.07 12.15
CA SER A 28 95.85 3.88 10.98
C SER A 28 94.64 3.01 11.27
N LEU A 29 94.79 1.94 12.05
CA LEU A 29 93.67 1.07 12.43
C LEU A 29 92.64 1.81 13.30
N ARG A 30 93.08 2.71 14.18
CA ARG A 30 92.17 3.55 14.98
C ARG A 30 91.42 4.55 14.10
N GLU A 31 92.11 5.21 13.18
CA GLU A 31 91.47 6.14 12.24
C GLU A 31 90.43 5.43 11.35
N GLU A 32 90.75 4.23 10.87
CA GLU A 32 89.82 3.42 10.07
C GLU A 32 88.63 2.95 10.91
N GLN A 33 88.85 2.55 12.16
CA GLN A 33 87.79 2.19 13.11
C GLN A 33 86.86 3.37 13.37
N ASP A 34 87.40 4.56 13.66
CA ASP A 34 86.62 5.77 13.95
C ASP A 34 85.81 6.20 12.72
N SER A 35 86.42 6.18 11.53
CA SER A 35 85.75 6.49 10.27
C SER A 35 84.60 5.51 9.98
N SER A 36 84.84 4.21 10.16
CA SER A 36 83.83 3.16 9.99
C SER A 36 82.68 3.31 10.99
N MET A 37 83.00 3.60 12.26
CA MET A 37 82.00 3.82 13.31
C MET A 37 81.10 5.01 12.98
N VAL A 38 81.65 6.12 12.51
CA VAL A 38 80.89 7.30 12.09
C VAL A 38 79.97 6.98 10.91
N GLN A 39 80.47 6.25 9.90
CA GLN A 39 79.65 5.85 8.75
C GLN A 39 78.48 4.94 9.16
N HIS A 40 78.74 3.96 10.04
CA HIS A 40 77.68 3.09 10.56
C HIS A 40 76.64 3.87 11.36
N GLN A 41 77.08 4.81 12.20
CA GLN A 41 76.17 5.67 12.98
C GLN A 41 75.26 6.49 12.07
N GLN A 42 75.82 7.13 11.03
CA GLN A 42 75.03 7.87 10.04
C GLN A 42 74.03 6.97 9.31
N GLN A 43 74.43 5.75 8.95
CA GLN A 43 73.53 4.80 8.30
C GLN A 43 72.38 4.35 9.22
N ILE A 44 72.65 4.17 10.52
CA ILE A 44 71.63 3.84 11.52
C ILE A 44 70.63 5.00 11.65
N GLU A 45 71.11 6.24 11.75
CA GLU A 45 70.26 7.43 11.84
C GLU A 45 69.36 7.58 10.62
N GLN A 46 69.91 7.41 9.41
CA GLN A 46 69.13 7.43 8.18
C GLN A 46 68.05 6.33 8.16
N LYS A 47 68.41 5.09 8.53
CA LYS A 47 67.45 3.99 8.60
C LYS A 47 66.35 4.25 9.62
N ASN A 48 66.70 4.79 10.78
CA ASN A 48 65.72 5.14 11.83
C ASN A 48 64.76 6.24 11.35
N SER A 49 65.25 7.25 10.62
CA SER A 49 64.40 8.27 10.02
C SER A 49 63.39 7.67 9.01
N VAL A 50 63.84 6.73 8.17
CA VAL A 50 62.96 6.04 7.22
C VAL A 50 61.93 5.16 7.94
N ILE A 51 62.34 4.47 9.00
CA ILE A 51 61.44 3.66 9.82
C ILE A 51 60.35 4.53 10.44
N ALA A 52 60.72 5.67 11.04
CA ALA A 52 59.76 6.59 11.64
C ALA A 52 58.76 7.13 10.59
N GLN A 53 59.22 7.50 9.41
CA GLN A 53 58.35 7.94 8.32
C GLN A 53 57.37 6.85 7.89
N LYS A 54 57.84 5.61 7.73
CA LYS A 54 56.98 4.47 7.35
C LYS A 54 56.00 4.07 8.45
N GLN A 55 56.35 4.28 9.72
CA GLN A 55 55.44 4.06 10.84
C GLN A 55 54.28 5.06 10.78
N GLN A 56 54.58 6.35 10.60
CA GLN A 56 53.56 7.38 10.46
C GLN A 56 52.65 7.14 9.24
N GLU A 57 53.22 6.70 8.11
CA GLU A 57 52.43 6.35 6.92
C GLU A 57 51.50 5.15 7.18
N ASN A 58 51.97 4.12 7.90
CA ASN A 58 51.13 2.98 8.27
C ASN A 58 50.00 3.38 9.22
N GLU A 59 50.27 4.24 10.20
CA GLU A 59 49.24 4.79 11.10
C GLU A 59 48.17 5.52 10.30
N HIS A 60 48.59 6.41 9.39
CA HIS A 60 47.67 7.15 8.54
C HIS A 60 46.82 6.25 7.63
N LEU A 61 47.44 5.26 6.98
CA LEU A 61 46.71 4.30 6.14
C LEU A 61 45.74 3.43 6.96
N THR A 62 46.09 3.12 8.21
CA THR A 62 45.24 2.35 9.12
C THR A 62 44.01 3.16 9.55
N GLU A 63 44.17 4.45 9.82
CA GLU A 63 43.06 5.37 10.08
C GLU A 63 42.13 5.46 8.88
N GLN A 64 42.66 5.73 7.68
CA GLN A 64 41.86 5.79 6.45
C GLN A 64 41.10 4.50 6.17
N LEU A 65 41.73 3.34 6.39
CA LEU A 65 41.09 2.04 6.22
C LEU A 65 39.94 1.85 7.23
N THR A 66 40.13 2.33 8.46
CA THR A 66 39.12 2.24 9.52
C THR A 66 37.92 3.12 9.20
N ASP A 67 38.15 4.36 8.76
CA ASP A 67 37.10 5.29 8.35
C ASP A 67 36.32 4.77 7.14
N SER A 68 37.04 4.26 6.12
CA SER A 68 36.43 3.67 4.93
C SER A 68 35.54 2.48 5.30
N ARG A 69 36.02 1.58 6.17
CA ARG A 69 35.22 0.44 6.67
C ARG A 69 33.97 0.90 7.42
N ALA A 70 34.07 1.93 8.25
CA ALA A 70 32.92 2.48 8.96
C ALA A 70 31.88 3.06 7.99
N GLN A 71 32.32 3.80 6.96
CA GLN A 71 31.43 4.32 5.92
C GLN A 71 30.75 3.20 5.12
N PHE A 72 31.48 2.15 4.76
CA PHE A 72 30.89 0.99 4.08
C PHE A 72 29.84 0.27 4.93
N GLN A 73 30.08 0.12 6.23
CA GLN A 73 29.10 -0.46 7.15
C GLN A 73 27.83 0.39 7.24
N LEU A 74 27.99 1.72 7.33
CA LEU A 74 26.85 2.64 7.34
C LEU A 74 26.04 2.52 6.05
N LEU A 75 26.70 2.55 4.89
CA LEU A 75 26.05 2.41 3.59
C LEU A 75 25.31 1.07 3.45
N ASN A 76 25.88 -0.01 3.97
CA ASN A 76 25.24 -1.33 3.92
C ASN A 76 23.99 -1.40 4.83
N ASN A 77 24.04 -0.76 5.99
CA ASN A 77 22.88 -0.64 6.87
C ASN A 77 21.77 0.19 6.21
N ASP A 78 22.13 1.32 5.58
CA ASP A 78 21.19 2.17 4.86
C ASP A 78 20.56 1.45 3.66
N ALA A 79 21.35 0.70 2.89
CA ALA A 79 20.86 -0.12 1.78
C ALA A 79 19.86 -1.18 2.25
N THR A 80 20.15 -1.84 3.38
CA THR A 80 19.25 -2.84 3.99
C THR A 80 17.95 -2.19 4.46
N ALA A 81 18.04 -1.07 5.18
CA ALA A 81 16.87 -0.32 5.65
C ALA A 81 16.01 0.20 4.48
N LEU A 82 16.65 0.57 3.36
CA LEU A 82 15.97 1.00 2.14
C LEU A 82 15.26 -0.17 1.46
N ALA A 83 15.90 -1.34 1.36
CA ALA A 83 15.28 -2.56 0.82
C ALA A 83 14.01 -2.93 1.62
N ASP A 84 14.06 -2.89 2.94
CA ASP A 84 12.90 -3.14 3.81
C ASP A 84 11.75 -2.14 3.58
N ARG A 85 12.09 -0.86 3.38
CA ARG A 85 11.09 0.19 3.06
C ARG A 85 10.44 -0.08 1.71
N TYR A 86 11.22 -0.43 0.69
CA TYR A 86 10.67 -0.79 -0.61
C TYR A 86 9.80 -2.04 -0.54
N GLY A 87 10.21 -3.07 0.20
CA GLY A 87 9.38 -4.27 0.39
C GLY A 87 8.04 -3.97 1.07
N ARG A 88 8.02 -3.11 2.10
CA ARG A 88 6.77 -2.64 2.71
C ARG A 88 5.91 -1.84 1.73
N LEU A 89 6.52 -0.97 0.93
CA LEU A 89 5.81 -0.16 -0.07
C LEU A 89 5.19 -1.05 -1.16
N GLU A 90 5.93 -2.04 -1.66
CA GLU A 90 5.44 -2.99 -2.66
C GLU A 90 4.21 -3.78 -2.14
N LYS A 91 4.26 -4.23 -0.88
CA LYS A 91 3.11 -4.86 -0.23
C LYS A 91 1.91 -3.92 -0.16
N SER A 92 2.12 -2.68 0.28
CA SER A 92 1.05 -1.67 0.33
C SER A 92 0.46 -1.36 -1.05
N CYS A 93 1.27 -1.31 -2.10
CA CYS A 93 0.80 -1.13 -3.47
C CYS A 93 -0.03 -2.32 -3.94
N THR A 94 0.36 -3.54 -3.58
CA THR A 94 -0.39 -4.76 -3.89
C THR A 94 -1.74 -4.78 -3.18
N ASP A 95 -1.76 -4.47 -1.88
CA ASP A 95 -2.99 -4.39 -1.09
C ASP A 95 -3.95 -3.33 -1.67
N LEU A 96 -3.42 -2.15 -2.02
CA LEU A 96 -4.20 -1.07 -2.63
C LEU A 96 -4.77 -1.49 -4.00
N LYS A 97 -3.96 -2.16 -4.84
CA LYS A 97 -4.42 -2.69 -6.13
C LYS A 97 -5.56 -3.69 -5.94
N ASN A 98 -5.44 -4.62 -5.00
CA ASN A 98 -6.48 -5.60 -4.71
C ASN A 98 -7.77 -4.89 -4.26
N ARG A 99 -7.65 -3.89 -3.37
CA ARG A 99 -8.80 -3.11 -2.92
C ARG A 99 -9.51 -2.38 -4.05
N PHE A 100 -8.77 -1.82 -5.00
CA PHE A 100 -9.37 -1.21 -6.19
C PHE A 100 -10.07 -2.24 -7.09
N GLN A 101 -9.53 -3.45 -7.23
CA GLN A 101 -10.18 -4.52 -8.00
C GLN A 101 -11.49 -4.96 -7.36
N GLU A 102 -11.54 -5.10 -6.03
CA GLU A 102 -12.77 -5.38 -5.27
C GLU A 102 -13.83 -4.30 -5.49
N ILE A 103 -13.46 -3.02 -5.32
CA ILE A 103 -14.39 -1.89 -5.53
C ILE A 103 -14.94 -1.88 -6.97
N LEU A 104 -14.11 -2.18 -7.97
CA LEU A 104 -14.55 -2.26 -9.35
C LEU A 104 -15.54 -3.41 -9.59
N ALA A 105 -15.33 -4.55 -8.94
CA ALA A 105 -16.24 -5.69 -8.99
C ALA A 105 -17.58 -5.34 -8.33
N GLU A 106 -17.56 -4.82 -7.10
CA GLU A 106 -18.77 -4.38 -6.37
C GLU A 106 -19.57 -3.34 -7.17
N ARG A 107 -18.89 -2.36 -7.77
CA ARG A 107 -19.54 -1.37 -8.64
C ARG A 107 -20.22 -2.03 -9.85
N ASN A 108 -19.59 -3.03 -10.45
CA ASN A 108 -20.19 -3.75 -11.59
C ASN A 108 -21.43 -4.54 -11.16
N GLU A 109 -21.39 -5.19 -10.01
CA GLU A 109 -22.54 -5.90 -9.44
C GLU A 109 -23.70 -4.94 -9.15
N LEU A 110 -23.43 -3.79 -8.53
CA LEU A 110 -24.42 -2.75 -8.28
C LEU A 110 -25.05 -2.23 -9.58
N ARG A 111 -24.26 -2.09 -10.65
CA ARG A 111 -24.77 -1.69 -11.96
C ARG A 111 -25.78 -2.72 -12.51
N VAL A 112 -25.43 -4.01 -12.42
CA VAL A 112 -26.32 -5.10 -12.86
C VAL A 112 -27.59 -5.16 -12.02
N LEU A 113 -27.46 -5.03 -10.69
CA LEU A 113 -28.61 -5.02 -9.78
C LEU A 113 -29.55 -3.85 -10.09
N LYS A 114 -28.99 -2.64 -10.29
CA LYS A 114 -29.76 -1.46 -10.68
C LYS A 114 -30.53 -1.67 -11.98
N GLU A 115 -29.90 -2.29 -12.98
CA GLU A 115 -30.55 -2.60 -14.25
C GLU A 115 -31.72 -3.57 -14.08
N LYS A 116 -31.54 -4.64 -13.28
CA LYS A 116 -32.62 -5.58 -12.93
C LYS A 116 -33.79 -4.88 -12.23
N MET A 117 -33.50 -4.07 -11.21
CA MET A 117 -34.54 -3.32 -10.47
C MET A 117 -35.31 -2.35 -11.38
N LEU A 118 -34.65 -1.70 -12.35
CA LEU A 118 -35.33 -0.83 -13.31
C LEU A 118 -36.28 -1.61 -14.23
N ILE A 119 -35.90 -2.81 -14.64
CA ILE A 119 -36.76 -3.68 -15.45
C ILE A 119 -37.97 -4.14 -14.63
N GLU A 120 -37.75 -4.61 -13.40
CA GLU A 120 -38.82 -5.02 -12.48
C GLU A 120 -39.78 -3.86 -12.18
N GLN A 121 -39.26 -2.65 -11.94
CA GLN A 121 -40.08 -1.47 -11.73
C GLN A 121 -40.96 -1.16 -12.95
N ARG A 122 -40.41 -1.24 -14.17
CA ARG A 122 -41.20 -1.04 -15.40
C ARG A 122 -42.29 -2.09 -15.54
N HIS A 123 -41.99 -3.35 -15.24
CA HIS A 123 -42.99 -4.42 -15.27
C HIS A 123 -44.12 -4.16 -14.27
N ALA A 124 -43.78 -3.85 -13.02
CA ALA A 124 -44.76 -3.53 -11.98
C ALA A 124 -45.63 -2.32 -12.35
N GLN A 125 -45.06 -1.28 -12.96
CA GLN A 125 -45.82 -0.13 -13.45
C GLN A 125 -46.82 -0.51 -14.55
N GLN A 126 -46.42 -1.36 -15.50
CA GLN A 126 -47.34 -1.85 -16.53
C GLN A 126 -48.47 -2.69 -15.95
N GLU A 127 -48.18 -3.52 -14.94
CA GLU A 127 -49.17 -4.35 -14.25
C GLU A 127 -50.18 -3.50 -13.47
N ILE A 128 -49.72 -2.47 -12.75
CA ILE A 128 -50.60 -1.49 -12.09
C ILE A 128 -51.51 -0.81 -13.11
N GLN A 129 -50.99 -0.39 -14.27
CA GLN A 129 -51.81 0.22 -15.31
C GLN A 129 -52.88 -0.74 -15.85
N ARG A 130 -52.55 -2.03 -16.07
CA ARG A 130 -53.52 -3.04 -16.50
C ARG A 130 -54.61 -3.25 -15.45
N LEU A 131 -54.22 -3.39 -14.18
CA LEU A 131 -55.16 -3.58 -13.07
C LEU A 131 -56.09 -2.36 -12.90
N ASN A 132 -55.58 -1.14 -13.04
CA ASN A 132 -56.39 0.07 -13.00
C ASN A 132 -57.42 0.10 -14.15
N GLN A 133 -57.00 -0.22 -15.38
CA GLN A 133 -57.92 -0.31 -16.52
C GLN A 133 -58.99 -1.39 -16.33
N GLU A 134 -58.62 -2.53 -15.75
CA GLU A 134 -59.56 -3.60 -15.43
C GLU A 134 -60.54 -3.17 -14.33
N SER A 135 -60.05 -2.51 -13.28
CA SER A 135 -60.87 -1.95 -12.21
C SER A 135 -61.89 -0.93 -12.72
N GLU A 136 -61.47 -0.02 -13.61
CA GLU A 136 -62.36 0.94 -14.29
C GLU A 136 -63.43 0.21 -15.12
N ARG A 137 -63.04 -0.80 -15.91
CA ARG A 137 -64.00 -1.61 -16.69
C ARG A 137 -65.00 -2.34 -15.81
N LEU A 138 -64.56 -2.91 -14.70
CA LEU A 138 -65.42 -3.61 -13.75
C LEU A 138 -66.36 -2.63 -13.04
N THR A 139 -65.87 -1.46 -12.65
CA THR A 139 -66.68 -0.39 -12.06
C THR A 139 -67.76 0.07 -13.04
N GLN A 140 -67.41 0.33 -14.31
CA GLN A 140 -68.39 0.69 -15.33
C GLN A 140 -69.42 -0.42 -15.57
N LYS A 141 -69.00 -1.69 -15.59
CA LYS A 141 -69.93 -2.84 -15.69
C LYS A 141 -70.87 -2.90 -14.49
N ASN A 142 -70.38 -2.63 -13.29
CA ASN A 142 -71.17 -2.61 -12.06
C ASN A 142 -72.20 -1.47 -12.09
N GLU A 143 -71.79 -0.25 -12.41
CA GLU A 143 -72.71 0.90 -12.58
C GLU A 143 -73.79 0.62 -13.62
N ASN A 144 -73.43 0.04 -14.78
CA ASN A 144 -74.41 -0.35 -15.80
C ASN A 144 -75.39 -1.43 -15.29
N ALA A 145 -74.90 -2.41 -14.51
CA ALA A 145 -75.76 -3.43 -13.92
C ALA A 145 -76.70 -2.83 -12.87
N LYS A 146 -76.19 -1.92 -12.03
CA LYS A 146 -76.99 -1.17 -11.05
C LYS A 146 -78.08 -0.34 -11.71
N ALA A 147 -77.75 0.42 -12.76
CA ALA A 147 -78.74 1.18 -13.53
C ALA A 147 -79.82 0.29 -14.15
N LYS A 148 -79.46 -0.90 -14.66
CA LYS A 148 -80.45 -1.90 -15.14
C LYS A 148 -81.34 -2.40 -14.01
N VAL A 149 -80.78 -2.68 -12.84
CA VAL A 149 -81.56 -3.10 -11.66
C VAL A 149 -82.51 -1.99 -11.22
N GLU A 150 -82.05 -0.75 -11.14
CA GLU A 150 -82.89 0.42 -10.82
C GLU A 150 -84.04 0.59 -11.83
N ALA A 151 -83.77 0.43 -13.13
CA ALA A 151 -84.80 0.47 -14.17
C ALA A 151 -85.83 -0.67 -14.02
N ILE A 152 -85.38 -1.88 -13.66
CA ILE A 152 -86.28 -3.00 -13.35
C ILE A 152 -87.14 -2.68 -12.12
N ILE A 153 -86.54 -2.14 -11.05
CA ILE A 153 -87.26 -1.73 -9.83
C ILE A 153 -88.32 -0.67 -10.17
N GLN A 154 -87.98 0.36 -10.93
CA GLN A 154 -88.93 1.39 -11.37
C GLN A 154 -90.08 0.78 -12.18
N ARG A 155 -89.79 -0.11 -13.12
CA ARG A 155 -90.82 -0.79 -13.92
C ARG A 155 -91.72 -1.69 -13.08
N LEU A 156 -91.16 -2.41 -12.12
CA LEU A 156 -91.92 -3.23 -11.18
C LEU A 156 -92.80 -2.37 -10.25
N ALA A 157 -92.32 -1.20 -9.82
CA ALA A 157 -93.11 -0.26 -9.03
C ALA A 157 -94.33 0.25 -9.82
N ILE A 158 -94.15 0.64 -11.09
CA ILE A 158 -95.26 1.06 -11.97
C ILE A 158 -96.26 -0.09 -12.17
N LEU A 159 -95.79 -1.30 -12.48
CA LEU A 159 -96.68 -2.46 -12.61
C LEU A 159 -97.43 -2.75 -11.32
N GLY A 160 -96.77 -2.63 -10.16
CA GLY A 160 -97.38 -2.76 -8.85
C GLY A 160 -98.51 -1.77 -8.65
N THR A 161 -98.30 -0.48 -8.96
CA THR A 161 -99.36 0.54 -8.88
C THR A 161 -100.50 0.31 -9.87
N ALA A 162 -100.22 -0.19 -11.07
CA ALA A 162 -101.24 -0.51 -12.06
C ALA A 162 -102.07 -1.73 -11.66
N GLN A 163 -101.44 -2.77 -11.10
CA GLN A 163 -102.15 -3.92 -10.51
C GLN A 163 -103.00 -3.50 -9.31
N ASP A 164 -102.49 -2.60 -8.45
CA ASP A 164 -103.24 -2.08 -7.31
C ASP A 164 -104.42 -1.21 -7.75
N HIS A 165 -104.24 -0.40 -8.80
CA HIS A 165 -105.32 0.39 -9.38
C HIS A 165 -106.40 -0.49 -10.01
N HIS A 166 -106.02 -1.53 -10.77
CA HIS A 166 -106.98 -2.52 -11.27
C HIS A 166 -107.63 -3.32 -10.14
N ALA A 167 -106.94 -3.63 -9.05
CA ALA A 167 -107.54 -4.27 -7.89
C ALA A 167 -108.56 -3.36 -7.18
N GLN A 168 -108.29 -2.06 -7.08
CA GLN A 168 -109.22 -1.05 -6.57
C GLN A 168 -110.42 -0.81 -7.50
N GLU A 169 -110.22 -0.74 -8.82
CA GLU A 169 -111.30 -0.65 -9.81
C GLU A 169 -112.18 -1.90 -9.77
N ILE A 170 -111.59 -3.10 -9.65
CA ILE A 170 -112.35 -4.35 -9.48
C ILE A 170 -113.13 -4.34 -8.16
N GLN A 171 -112.56 -3.81 -7.06
CA GLN A 171 -113.29 -3.63 -5.79
C GLN A 171 -114.44 -2.63 -5.89
N GLN A 172 -114.27 -1.52 -6.63
CA GLN A 172 -115.33 -0.54 -6.87
C GLN A 172 -116.42 -1.08 -7.79
N LEU A 173 -116.07 -1.87 -8.81
CA LEU A 173 -117.03 -2.56 -9.69
C LEU A 173 -117.74 -3.73 -9.00
N ALA A 174 -117.12 -4.35 -7.99
CA ALA A 174 -117.76 -5.33 -7.11
C ALA A 174 -118.74 -4.69 -6.11
N HIS A 175 -118.70 -3.37 -5.93
CA HIS A 175 -119.64 -2.60 -5.11
C HIS A 175 -120.22 -1.38 -5.86
N PRO A 176 -121.09 -1.56 -6.87
CA PRO A 176 -121.90 -0.48 -7.38
C PRO A 176 -123.16 -0.34 -6.52
N THR A 177 -123.52 0.90 -6.20
CA THR A 177 -124.81 1.37 -5.63
C THR A 177 -124.97 1.34 -4.10
N GLU A 178 -124.48 2.39 -3.43
CA GLU A 178 -125.29 3.14 -2.46
C GLU A 178 -125.06 4.64 -2.74
N VAL A 179 -126.13 5.45 -2.70
CA VAL A 179 -126.20 6.89 -3.04
C VAL A 179 -126.25 7.14 -4.56
N THR A 180 -127.41 7.16 -5.22
CA THR A 180 -128.40 8.27 -5.30
C THR A 180 -129.52 7.69 -6.21
N GLU A 181 -130.84 7.74 -6.01
CA GLU A 181 -131.77 8.42 -5.12
C GLU A 181 -133.15 7.76 -5.36
N GLU A 182 -134.04 7.74 -4.36
CA GLU A 182 -135.46 7.46 -4.57
C GLU A 182 -136.06 8.50 -5.54
N ALA A 183 -136.58 8.06 -6.68
CA ALA A 183 -137.63 8.78 -7.41
C ALA A 183 -138.45 7.83 -8.30
N SER A 184 -139.70 7.61 -7.86
CA SER A 184 -140.88 7.19 -8.65
C SER A 184 -141.25 5.70 -8.65
N SER A 185 -142.33 5.43 -7.90
CA SER A 185 -143.48 4.53 -8.19
C SER A 185 -143.25 3.07 -8.55
#